data_AF-A0A524PQ36-F1
#
_entry.id   AF-A0A524PQ36-F1
#
_cell.length_a   1.000
_cell.length_b   1.000
_cell.length_c   1.000
_cell.angle_alpha   90.00
_cell.angle_beta   90.00
_cell.angle_gamma   90.00
#
_symmetry.space_group_name_H-M   'P 1'
#
loop_
_entity.id
_entity.type
_entity.pdbx_description
1 polymer ?
#
loop_
_entity_poly.entity_id
_entity_poly.type
_entity_poly.pdbx_seq_one_letter_code
_entity_poly.pdbx_strand_id
1 'polypeptide(L)' 'MTTRRAIVWTISLFVGVLSTIAIIMIFDTTLARFTLGNAILVFASTGSIVFIWLDYILRTQYLRS' A
#
# COMPACT_ATOMS: atom_id res chain seq x y z
N MET A 1 -13.86 -12.45 -11.62
CA MET A 1 -13.94 -11.15 -10.90
C MET A 1 -13.25 -11.23 -9.54
N THR A 2 -13.58 -12.20 -8.68
CA THR A 2 -13.07 -12.32 -7.30
C THR A 2 -11.54 -12.49 -7.19
N THR A 3 -10.93 -13.30 -8.06
CA THR A 3 -9.48 -13.54 -8.03
C THR A 3 -8.66 -12.30 -8.36
N ARG A 4 -9.06 -11.53 -9.39
CA ARG A 4 -8.38 -10.28 -9.75
C ARG A 4 -8.46 -9.25 -8.63
N ARG A 5 -9.63 -9.18 -7.98
CA ARG A 5 -9.86 -8.31 -6.82
C ARG A 5 -8.97 -8.69 -5.63
N ALA A 6 -8.85 -9.99 -5.33
CA ALA A 6 -7.94 -10.47 -4.29
C ALA A 6 -6.47 -10.11 -4.61
N ILE A 7 -6.05 -10.26 -5.86
CA ILE A 7 -4.69 -9.88 -6.30
C ILE A 7 -4.39 -8.40 -6.06
N VAL A 8 -5.33 -7.51 -6.44
CA VAL A 8 -5.17 -6.06 -6.21
C VAL A 8 -4.91 -5.77 -4.73
N TRP A 9 -5.74 -6.33 -3.85
CA TRP A 9 -5.61 -6.16 -2.40
C TRP A 9 -4.30 -6.72 -1.85
N THR A 10 -3.96 -7.96 -2.21
CA THR A 10 -2.74 -8.59 -1.69
C THR A 10 -1.49 -7.82 -2.10
N ILE A 11 -1.40 -7.41 -3.36
CA ILE A 11 -0.23 -6.67 -3.86
C ILE A 11 -0.18 -5.27 -3.25
N SER A 12 -1.32 -4.55 -3.17
CA SER A 12 -1.33 -3.19 -2.63
C SER A 12 -0.95 -3.16 -1.15
N LEU A 13 -1.45 -4.10 -0.35
CA LEU A 13 -1.07 -4.24 1.07
C LEU A 13 0.40 -4.59 1.21
N PHE A 14 0.90 -5.53 0.39
CA PHE A 14 2.29 -5.95 0.43
C PHE A 14 3.24 -4.78 0.10
N VAL A 15 2.95 -4.00 -0.94
CA VAL A 15 3.77 -2.84 -1.31
C VAL A 15 3.69 -1.75 -0.23
N GLY A 16 2.54 -1.52 0.38
CA GLY A 16 2.40 -0.58 1.50
C GLY A 16 3.24 -0.96 2.72
N VAL A 17 3.34 -2.26 3.05
CA VAL A 17 4.21 -2.72 4.15
C VAL A 17 5.68 -2.51 3.78
N LEU A 18 6.07 -2.92 2.56
CA LEU A 18 7.46 -2.79 2.11
C LEU A 18 7.92 -1.33 2.04
N SER A 19 7.08 -0.43 1.56
CA SER A 19 7.41 1.00 1.50
C SER A 19 7.64 1.58 2.90
N THR A 20 6.81 1.20 3.87
CA THR A 20 6.94 1.66 5.26
C THR A 20 8.25 1.16 5.88
N ILE A 21 8.59 -0.11 5.68
CA ILE A 21 9.87 -0.69 6.14
C ILE A 21 11.05 0.02 5.45
N ALA A 22 10.97 0.20 4.13
CA ALA A 22 12.03 0.86 3.36
C ALA A 22 12.30 2.29 3.86
N ILE A 23 11.28 3.07 4.16
CA ILE A 23 11.44 4.42 4.72
C ILE A 23 12.13 4.35 6.09
N ILE A 24 11.70 3.45 6.98
CA ILE A 24 12.33 3.30 8.30
C ILE A 24 13.82 2.98 8.17
N MET A 25 14.19 2.10 7.23
CA MET A 25 15.59 1.73 6.97
C MET A 25 16.40 2.85 6.31
N ILE A 26 15.84 3.55 5.31
CA ILE A 26 16.54 4.62 4.58
C ILE A 26 16.87 5.80 5.51
N PHE A 27 15.96 6.13 6.41
CA PHE A 27 16.15 7.24 7.36
C PHE A 27 16.80 6.80 8.68
N ASP A 28 17.26 5.56 8.77
CA ASP A 28 17.89 4.95 9.96
C ASP A 28 17.13 5.27 11.26
N THR A 29 15.80 5.15 11.19
CA THR A 29 14.89 5.46 12.30
C THR A 29 14.28 4.18 12.85
N THR A 30 13.54 4.31 13.94
CA THR A 30 12.79 3.19 14.54
C THR A 30 11.31 3.47 14.49
N LEU A 31 10.48 2.42 14.53
CA LEU A 31 9.01 2.58 14.54
C LEU A 31 8.54 3.47 15.70
N ALA A 32 9.23 3.40 16.85
CA ALA A 32 8.95 4.25 18.01
C ALA A 32 9.24 5.73 17.74
N ARG A 33 10.34 6.05 17.06
CA ARG A 33 10.73 7.43 16.71
C ARG A 33 9.94 7.96 15.52
N PHE A 34 9.65 7.12 14.55
CA PHE A 34 8.87 7.46 13.36
C PHE A 34 7.40 7.71 13.71
N THR A 35 6.94 7.18 14.85
CA THR A 35 5.55 7.15 15.32
C THR A 35 4.66 6.23 14.48
N LEU A 36 3.75 5.53 15.15
CA LEU A 36 2.85 4.58 14.50
C LEU A 36 1.91 5.28 13.51
N GLY A 37 1.49 6.52 13.82
CA GLY A 37 0.65 7.32 12.92
C GLY A 37 1.30 7.59 11.56
N ASN A 38 2.58 7.98 11.53
CA ASN A 38 3.28 8.20 10.27
C ASN A 38 3.50 6.91 9.49
N ALA A 39 3.76 5.80 10.19
CA ALA A 39 3.86 4.48 9.56
C ALA A 39 2.55 4.09 8.86
N ILE A 40 1.40 4.28 9.53
CA ILE A 40 0.08 4.04 8.92
C ILE A 40 -0.16 4.97 7.74
N LEU A 41 0.23 6.25 7.84
CA LEU A 41 0.07 7.20 6.73
C LEU A 41 0.86 6.76 5.50
N VAL A 42 2.14 6.42 5.66
CA VAL A 42 2.97 5.91 4.55
C VAL A 42 2.35 4.66 3.94
N PHE A 43 1.99 3.70 4.78
CA PHE A 43 1.36 2.44 4.37
C PHE A 43 0.08 2.70 3.56
N ALA A 44 -0.82 3.52 4.10
CA ALA A 44 -2.11 3.81 3.49
C ALA A 44 -1.95 4.60 2.19
N SER A 45 -1.10 5.63 2.16
CA SER A 45 -0.85 6.44 0.97
C SER A 45 -0.25 5.62 -0.15
N THR A 46 0.85 4.90 0.11
CA THR A 46 1.54 4.11 -0.93
C THR A 46 0.72 2.90 -1.37
N GLY A 47 0.08 2.19 -0.43
CA GLY A 47 -0.84 1.10 -0.73
C GLY A 47 -2.03 1.55 -1.58
N SER A 48 -2.60 2.74 -1.29
CA SER A 48 -3.71 3.28 -2.08
C SER A 48 -3.30 3.64 -3.50
N ILE A 49 -2.11 4.21 -3.71
CA ILE A 49 -1.60 4.50 -5.05
C ILE A 49 -1.48 3.21 -5.86
N VAL A 50 -0.85 2.18 -5.30
CA VAL A 50 -0.68 0.88 -5.97
C VAL A 50 -2.03 0.23 -6.26
N PHE A 51 -2.96 0.31 -5.31
CA PHE A 51 -4.32 -0.17 -5.49
C PHE A 51 -5.01 0.48 -6.69
N ILE A 52 -4.95 1.81 -6.82
CA ILE A 52 -5.56 2.56 -7.92
C ILE A 52 -4.97 2.13 -9.27
N TRP A 53 -3.64 2.02 -9.35
CA TRP A 53 -2.96 1.58 -10.58
C TRP A 53 -3.34 0.15 -10.96
N LEU A 54 -3.37 -0.77 -10.00
CA LEU A 54 -3.77 -2.15 -10.24
C LEU A 54 -5.25 -2.27 -10.59
N ASP A 55 -6.13 -1.47 -10.00
CA ASP A 55 -7.55 -1.43 -10.38
C ASP A 55 -7.73 -1.01 -11.84
N TYR A 56 -6.97 0.00 -12.27
CA TYR A 56 -6.96 0.46 -13.66
C TYR A 56 -6.44 -0.62 -14.62
N ILE A 57 -5.30 -1.24 -14.30
CA ILE A 57 -4.66 -2.25 -15.16
C ILE A 57 -5.51 -3.53 -15.25
N LEU A 58 -5.97 -4.05 -14.12
CA LEU A 58 -6.72 -5.31 -14.04
C LEU A 58 -8.21 -5.13 -14.33
N ARG A 59 -8.66 -3.88 -14.51
CA ARG A 59 -10.04 -3.46 -14.75
C ARG A 59 -11.00 -4.08 -13.73
N THR A 60 -10.64 -4.03 -12.46
CA THR A 60 -11.46 -4.60 -11.38
C THR A 60 -12.67 -3.74 -11.01
N GLN A 61 -12.75 -2.52 -11.56
CA GLN A 61 -13.88 -1.59 -11.41
C GLN A 61 -14.21 -1.30 -9.93
N TYR A 62 -13.22 -1.27 -9.04
CA TYR A 62 -13.45 -0.88 -7.66
C TYR A 62 -13.88 0.58 -7.53
N LEU A 63 -13.35 1.45 -8.38
CA LEU A 63 -13.55 2.90 -8.30
C LEU A 63 -14.55 3.44 -9.33
N ARG A 64 -14.98 2.62 -10.29
CA ARG A 64 -16.03 2.95 -11.26
C ARG A 64 -17.28 2.12 -10.92
N SER A 65 -18.16 2.71 -10.13
CA SER A 65 -19.55 2.24 -9.98
C SER A 65 -20.37 2.60 -11.22
#